data_AF-A0A7C6UP89-F1
#
_entry.id   AF-A0A7C6UP89-F1
#
_cell.length_a   1.000
_cell.length_b   1.000
_cell.length_c   1.000
_cell.angle_alpha   90.00
_cell.angle_beta   90.00
_cell.angle_gamma   90.00
#
_symmetry.space_group_name_H-M   'P 1'
#
loop_
_entity.id
_entity.type
_entity.pdbx_description
1 polymer ?
#
loop_
_entity_poly.entity_id
_entity_poly.type
_entity_poly.pdbx_seq_one_letter_code
_entity_poly.pdbx_strand_id
1 'polypeptide(L)'
;MYNKDRHILRIWDTLGWHLYDTFMGKQRLKMLVLDLDGTALNDNKKIVPKNVKAIQELKEKNPDVLICIATGRGFHQVLRFAREIETDVLITDNGGALYKQKDEGYELEKSYRMSEQESVAIFNKIKEYAAENPDMIWHFSFRNYK
;
A
#
# COMPACT_ATOMS: atom_id res chain seq x y z
N MET A 1 27.90 44.23 1.32
CA MET A 1 26.85 43.34 0.79
C MET A 1 26.01 42.83 1.95
N TYR A 2 24.77 43.30 2.06
CA TYR A 2 23.81 42.88 3.07
C TYR A 2 23.12 41.59 2.58
N ASN A 3 23.36 40.47 3.26
CA ASN A 3 22.79 39.17 2.90
C ASN A 3 21.40 39.04 3.55
N LYS A 4 20.33 39.07 2.74
CA LYS A 4 18.93 39.01 3.18
C LYS A 4 18.44 37.62 3.62
N ASP A 5 19.27 36.58 3.55
CA ASP A 5 18.79 35.20 3.69
C ASP A 5 19.03 34.56 5.08
N ARG A 6 19.40 35.34 6.11
CA ARG A 6 19.77 34.79 7.44
C ARG A 6 18.87 35.14 8.62
N HIS A 7 17.70 35.74 8.39
CA HIS A 7 16.79 36.12 9.50
C HIS A 7 15.46 35.35 9.55
N ILE A 8 14.94 34.83 8.43
CA ILE A 8 13.66 34.09 8.43
C ILE A 8 13.80 32.65 8.93
N LEU A 9 14.97 32.02 8.78
CA LEU A 9 15.14 30.61 9.12
C LEU A 9 15.16 30.35 10.64
N ARG A 10 15.68 31.27 11.46
CA ARG A 10 15.80 31.07 12.92
C ARG A 10 14.48 31.00 13.69
N ILE A 11 13.39 31.53 13.14
CA ILE A 11 12.09 31.54 13.83
C ILE A 11 11.47 30.14 13.78
N TRP A 12 11.75 29.36 12.74
CA TRP A 12 11.18 28.03 12.55
C TRP A 12 11.90 26.94 13.34
N ASP A 13 13.16 27.16 13.72
CA ASP A 13 14.04 26.10 14.26
C ASP A 13 13.59 25.53 15.61
N THR A 14 12.76 26.26 16.38
CA THR A 14 12.17 25.76 17.64
C THR A 14 10.83 26.42 17.97
N LEU A 15 10.76 27.75 17.94
CA LEU A 15 9.53 28.47 18.33
C LEU A 15 8.43 28.33 17.28
N GLY A 16 8.78 28.33 16.00
CA GLY A 16 7.83 28.20 14.88
C GLY A 16 7.14 26.85 14.82
N TRP A 17 7.87 25.74 15.05
CA TRP A 17 7.26 24.41 15.20
C TRP A 17 6.35 24.33 16.43
N HIS A 18 6.78 24.92 17.55
CA HIS A 18 5.98 24.94 18.77
C HIS A 18 4.69 25.74 18.61
N LEU A 19 4.75 26.90 17.94
CA LEU A 19 3.59 27.72 17.60
C LEU A 19 2.69 27.01 16.58
N TYR A 20 3.25 26.36 15.56
CA TYR A 20 2.45 25.57 14.61
C TYR A 20 1.70 24.43 15.31
N ASP A 21 2.37 23.63 16.15
CA ASP A 21 1.74 22.55 16.92
C ASP A 21 0.67 23.08 17.90
N THR A 22 0.90 24.26 18.48
CA THR A 22 0.00 24.91 19.44
C THR A 22 -1.22 25.53 18.76
N PHE A 23 -1.06 26.16 17.58
CA PHE A 23 -2.13 26.89 16.88
C PHE A 23 -2.86 26.07 15.81
N MET A 24 -2.20 25.10 15.17
CA MET A 24 -2.80 24.21 14.16
C MET A 24 -3.27 22.87 14.72
N GLY A 25 -2.99 22.62 16.01
CA GLY A 25 -3.22 21.34 16.66
C GLY A 25 -2.27 20.27 16.12
N LYS A 26 -1.61 19.53 17.01
CA LYS A 26 -0.76 18.40 16.63
C LYS A 26 -1.61 17.39 15.82
N GLN A 27 -1.41 17.32 14.51
CA GLN A 27 -2.13 16.38 13.65
C GLN A 27 -1.75 14.96 14.08
N ARG A 28 -2.69 14.26 14.74
CA ARG A 28 -2.45 12.87 15.14
C ARG A 28 -2.45 12.01 13.88
N LEU A 29 -1.33 11.33 13.63
CA LEU A 29 -1.25 10.26 12.65
C LEU A 29 -2.31 9.21 13.02
N LYS A 30 -3.13 8.82 12.04
CA LYS A 30 -4.18 7.80 12.23
C LYS A 30 -3.87 6.52 11.48
N MET A 31 -3.07 6.59 10.43
CA MET A 31 -2.81 5.48 9.53
C MET A 31 -1.49 5.67 8.79
N LEU A 32 -0.75 4.57 8.60
CA LEU A 32 0.36 4.44 7.70
C LEU A 32 -0.04 3.48 6.58
N VAL A 33 0.04 3.91 5.32
CA VAL A 33 -0.25 3.08 4.15
C VAL A 33 1.03 2.87 3.35
N LEU A 34 1.38 1.60 3.12
CA LEU A 34 2.63 1.20 2.47
C LEU A 34 2.34 0.48 1.16
N ASP A 35 2.92 0.98 0.08
CA ASP A 35 3.15 0.15 -1.10
C ASP A 35 4.29 -0.86 -0.83
N LEU A 36 4.31 -1.95 -1.60
CA LEU A 36 5.32 -3.00 -1.51
C LEU A 36 6.43 -2.82 -2.54
N ASP A 37 6.12 -3.04 -3.83
CA ASP A 37 7.12 -3.18 -4.87
C ASP A 37 7.70 -1.83 -5.28
N GLY A 38 8.99 -1.63 -5.04
CA GLY A 38 9.64 -0.33 -5.27
C GLY A 38 9.47 0.65 -4.11
N THR A 39 8.85 0.21 -3.00
CA THR A 39 8.62 1.02 -1.80
C THR A 39 9.12 0.31 -0.54
N ALA A 40 8.31 -0.58 0.06
CA ALA A 40 8.68 -1.28 1.29
C ALA A 40 9.65 -2.45 1.06
N LEU A 41 9.65 -3.02 -0.14
CA LEU A 41 10.51 -4.14 -0.54
C LEU A 41 11.77 -3.65 -1.26
N ASN A 42 12.88 -4.33 -1.02
CA ASN A 42 14.08 -4.18 -1.85
C ASN A 42 13.95 -4.94 -3.18
N ASP A 43 14.98 -4.85 -4.02
CA ASP A 43 15.01 -5.50 -5.34
C ASP A 43 14.88 -7.03 -5.27
N ASN A 44 15.30 -7.63 -4.15
CA ASN A 44 15.16 -9.05 -3.86
C ASN A 44 13.76 -9.44 -3.35
N LYS A 45 12.80 -8.52 -3.38
CA LYS A 45 11.42 -8.70 -2.91
C LYS A 45 11.34 -9.14 -1.45
N LYS A 46 12.25 -8.59 -0.63
CA LYS A 46 12.32 -8.78 0.82
C LYS A 46 12.09 -7.46 1.54
N ILE A 47 11.45 -7.53 2.69
CA ILE A 47 11.40 -6.41 3.63
C ILE A 47 12.77 -6.27 4.27
N VAL A 48 13.27 -5.04 4.35
CA VAL A 48 14.52 -4.75 5.05
C VAL A 48 14.22 -4.64 6.55
N PRO A 49 14.97 -5.31 7.45
CA PRO A 49 14.68 -5.32 8.90
C PRO A 49 14.53 -3.92 9.54
N LYS A 50 15.26 -2.93 9.03
CA LYS A 50 15.15 -1.54 9.49
C LYS A 50 13.74 -0.96 9.31
N ASN A 51 13.01 -1.36 8.25
CA ASN A 51 11.67 -0.85 7.97
C ASN A 51 10.66 -1.46 8.96
N VAL A 52 10.77 -2.76 9.25
CA VAL A 52 9.95 -3.43 10.27
C VAL A 52 10.14 -2.75 11.62
N LYS A 53 11.40 -2.54 12.02
CA LYS A 53 11.72 -1.89 13.30
C LYS A 53 11.11 -0.48 13.39
N ALA A 54 11.22 0.32 12.33
CA ALA A 54 10.64 1.66 12.31
C ALA A 54 9.11 1.64 12.43
N ILE A 55 8.43 0.66 11.81
CA ILE A 55 6.98 0.50 11.89
C ILE A 55 6.56 0.05 13.29
N GLN A 56 7.31 -0.86 13.91
CA GLN A 56 7.07 -1.30 15.29
C GLN A 56 7.25 -0.13 16.27
N GLU A 57 8.34 0.63 16.17
CA GLU A 57 8.57 1.83 17.00
C GLU A 57 7.45 2.88 16.82
N LEU A 58 6.90 3.01 15.60
CA LEU A 58 5.76 3.88 15.33
C LEU A 58 4.51 3.41 16.08
N LYS A 59 4.20 2.10 16.01
CA LYS A 59 3.04 1.50 16.65
C LYS A 59 3.15 1.52 18.18
N GLU A 60 4.33 1.27 18.73
CA GLU A 60 4.59 1.39 20.18
C GLU A 60 4.31 2.80 20.71
N LYS A 61 4.73 3.83 19.98
CA LYS A 61 4.50 5.23 20.35
C LYS A 61 3.08 5.71 20.05
N ASN A 62 2.38 5.05 19.13
CA ASN A 62 1.06 5.43 18.65
C ASN A 62 0.18 4.18 18.45
N PRO A 63 -0.31 3.55 19.54
CA PRO A 63 -1.03 2.28 19.47
C PRO A 63 -2.28 2.31 18.56
N ASP A 64 -2.90 3.49 18.43
CA ASP A 64 -4.11 3.70 17.64
C ASP A 64 -3.85 3.87 16.13
N VAL A 65 -2.59 3.97 15.69
CA VAL A 65 -2.25 4.11 14.26
C VAL A 65 -2.49 2.78 13.56
N LEU A 66 -3.29 2.80 12.49
CA LEU A 66 -3.48 1.64 11.63
C LEU A 66 -2.31 1.47 10.65
N ILE A 67 -1.80 0.25 10.51
CA ILE A 67 -0.76 -0.10 9.55
C ILE A 67 -1.42 -0.85 8.38
N CYS A 68 -1.29 -0.31 7.18
CA CYS A 68 -1.96 -0.81 5.99
C CYS A 68 -0.95 -1.12 4.89
N ILE A 69 -1.11 -2.24 4.19
CA ILE A 69 -0.46 -2.47 2.90
C ILE A 69 -1.45 -2.14 1.79
N ALA A 70 -1.01 -1.40 0.76
CA ALA A 70 -1.75 -1.18 -0.48
C ALA A 70 -0.91 -1.59 -1.68
N THR A 71 -1.34 -2.60 -2.43
CA THR A 71 -0.50 -3.22 -3.47
C THR A 71 -1.30 -3.79 -4.64
N GLY A 72 -0.65 -3.89 -5.80
CA GLY A 72 -1.17 -4.64 -6.95
C GLY A 72 -1.11 -6.16 -6.79
N ARG A 73 -0.39 -6.66 -5.77
CA ARG A 73 -0.36 -8.10 -5.47
C ARG A 73 -1.71 -8.57 -4.93
N GLY A 74 -2.07 -9.81 -5.25
CA GLY A 74 -3.24 -10.47 -4.68
C GLY A 74 -3.01 -11.00 -3.25
N PHE A 75 -4.09 -11.33 -2.56
CA PHE A 75 -4.11 -11.73 -1.14
C PHE A 75 -3.00 -12.71 -0.72
N HIS A 76 -2.90 -13.87 -1.36
CA HIS A 76 -1.90 -14.89 -0.97
C HIS A 76 -0.45 -14.43 -1.13
N GLN A 77 -0.19 -13.48 -2.04
CA GLN A 77 1.14 -12.97 -2.31
C GLN A 77 1.58 -11.95 -1.25
N VAL A 78 0.64 -11.29 -0.56
CA VAL A 78 0.92 -10.27 0.46
C VAL A 78 1.03 -10.85 1.87
N LEU A 79 0.41 -12.01 2.16
CA LEU A 79 0.31 -12.58 3.51
C LEU A 79 1.65 -12.70 4.28
N ARG A 80 2.75 -13.07 3.61
CA ARG A 80 4.05 -13.17 4.27
C ARG A 80 4.52 -11.80 4.81
N PHE A 81 4.36 -10.76 4.00
CA PHE A 81 4.78 -9.41 4.34
C PHE A 81 3.86 -8.77 5.37
N ALA A 82 2.56 -9.04 5.25
CA ALA A 82 1.55 -8.64 6.22
C ALA A 82 1.85 -9.17 7.63
N ARG A 83 2.35 -10.41 7.72
CA ARG A 83 2.81 -11.02 8.99
C ARG A 83 4.13 -10.45 9.48
N GLU A 84 5.09 -10.22 8.58
CA GLU A 84 6.38 -9.60 8.94
C GLU A 84 6.23 -8.15 9.44
N ILE A 85 5.25 -7.40 8.92
CA ILE A 85 4.97 -6.00 9.31
C ILE A 85 3.95 -5.91 10.45
N GLU A 86 3.15 -6.96 10.67
CA GLU A 86 2.00 -6.98 11.59
C GLU A 86 0.94 -5.94 11.21
N THR A 87 0.46 -6.00 9.97
CA THR A 87 -0.52 -5.03 9.44
C THR A 87 -1.94 -5.22 9.98
N ASP A 88 -2.71 -4.14 10.03
CA ASP A 88 -4.13 -4.12 10.41
C ASP A 88 -5.06 -4.30 9.19
N VAL A 89 -4.66 -3.81 8.02
CA VAL A 89 -5.48 -3.79 6.80
C VAL A 89 -4.65 -4.10 5.56
N LEU A 90 -5.22 -4.86 4.62
CA LEU A 90 -4.63 -5.12 3.30
C LEU A 90 -5.56 -4.61 2.21
N ILE A 91 -5.01 -3.81 1.32
CA ILE A 91 -5.64 -3.36 0.09
C ILE A 91 -4.89 -4.04 -1.05
N THR A 92 -5.50 -5.06 -1.65
CA THR A 92 -4.88 -5.93 -2.67
C THR A 92 -5.49 -5.69 -4.03
N ASP A 93 -4.88 -6.26 -5.07
CA ASP A 93 -5.38 -6.22 -6.45
C ASP A 93 -5.64 -4.78 -6.92
N ASN A 94 -4.73 -3.86 -6.58
CA ASN A 94 -4.83 -2.42 -6.86
C ASN A 94 -6.11 -1.77 -6.31
N GLY A 95 -6.58 -2.22 -5.14
CA GLY A 95 -7.82 -1.75 -4.53
C GLY A 95 -9.04 -2.59 -4.89
N GLY A 96 -8.88 -3.65 -5.69
CA GLY A 96 -9.94 -4.60 -6.00
C GLY A 96 -10.42 -5.42 -4.80
N ALA A 97 -9.61 -5.56 -3.73
CA ALA A 97 -10.06 -6.18 -2.49
C ALA A 97 -9.45 -5.54 -1.25
N LEU A 98 -10.24 -5.49 -0.18
CA LEU A 98 -9.88 -4.98 1.14
C LEU A 98 -10.09 -6.10 2.16
N TYR A 99 -9.03 -6.38 2.92
CA TYR A 99 -9.04 -7.34 4.01
C TYR A 99 -8.67 -6.65 5.33
N LYS A 100 -9.25 -7.12 6.43
CA LYS A 100 -8.96 -6.61 7.78
C LYS A 100 -8.42 -7.74 8.64
N GLN A 101 -7.39 -7.44 9.45
CA GLN A 101 -6.88 -8.37 10.44
C GLN A 101 -7.91 -8.59 11.55
N LYS A 102 -8.05 -9.86 11.94
CA LYS A 102 -8.92 -10.42 12.97
C LYS A 102 -8.10 -11.44 13.78
N ASP A 103 -8.74 -12.08 14.75
CA ASP A 103 -8.06 -13.02 15.65
C ASP A 103 -7.41 -14.20 14.92
N GLU A 104 -8.08 -14.73 13.88
CA GLU A 104 -7.61 -15.91 13.13
C GLU A 104 -6.89 -15.57 11.80
N GLY A 105 -6.66 -14.28 11.51
CA GLY A 105 -5.99 -13.83 10.28
C GLY A 105 -6.73 -12.69 9.59
N TYR A 106 -6.57 -12.59 8.27
CA TYR A 106 -7.19 -11.53 7.47
C TYR A 106 -8.50 -12.01 6.85
N GLU A 107 -9.58 -11.29 7.12
CA GLU A 107 -10.91 -11.54 6.55
C GLU A 107 -11.22 -10.54 5.43
N LEU A 108 -11.90 -10.98 4.37
CA LEU A 108 -12.34 -10.11 3.29
C LEU A 108 -13.47 -9.21 3.79
N GLU A 109 -13.22 -7.91 3.82
CA GLU A 109 -14.22 -6.90 4.19
C GLU A 109 -15.00 -6.44 2.96
N LYS A 110 -14.29 -6.20 1.84
CA LYS A 110 -14.90 -5.69 0.62
C LYS A 110 -14.13 -6.15 -0.61
N SER A 111 -14.84 -6.45 -1.68
CA SER A 111 -14.24 -6.64 -3.00
C SER A 111 -14.99 -5.86 -4.07
N TYR A 112 -14.24 -5.26 -4.98
CA TYR A 112 -14.72 -4.59 -6.16
C TYR A 112 -14.33 -5.44 -7.36
N ARG A 113 -15.32 -6.09 -7.96
CA ARG A 113 -15.13 -6.97 -9.09
C ARG A 113 -15.81 -6.37 -10.30
N MET A 114 -15.16 -6.54 -11.44
CA MET A 114 -15.79 -6.31 -12.73
C MET A 114 -16.96 -7.29 -12.91
N SER A 115 -18.03 -6.86 -13.59
CA SER A 115 -19.14 -7.75 -13.90
C SER A 115 -18.68 -8.90 -14.80
N GLU A 116 -19.43 -10.01 -14.81
CA GLU A 116 -19.17 -11.11 -15.72
C GLU A 116 -19.29 -10.65 -17.17
N GLN A 117 -20.27 -9.80 -17.48
CA GLN A 117 -20.51 -9.27 -18.82
C GLN A 117 -19.31 -8.46 -19.33
N GLU A 118 -18.78 -7.53 -18.51
CA GLU A 118 -17.60 -6.74 -18.86
C GLU A 118 -16.35 -7.63 -18.98
N SER A 119 -16.18 -8.60 -18.07
CA SER A 119 -15.04 -9.52 -18.09
C SER A 119 -15.03 -10.36 -19.37
N VAL A 120 -16.19 -10.87 -19.78
CA VAL A 120 -16.38 -11.63 -21.03
C VAL A 120 -16.15 -10.73 -22.25
N ALA A 121 -16.63 -9.49 -22.23
CA ALA A 121 -16.41 -8.53 -23.31
C ALA A 121 -14.92 -8.24 -23.52
N ILE A 122 -14.17 -7.97 -22.44
CA ILE A 122 -12.72 -7.76 -22.51
C ILE A 122 -12.02 -9.01 -23.00
N PHE A 123 -12.37 -10.19 -22.46
CA PHE A 123 -11.76 -11.46 -22.86
C PHE A 123 -11.95 -11.75 -24.35
N ASN A 124 -13.17 -11.56 -24.88
CA ASN A 124 -13.44 -11.75 -26.31
C ASN A 124 -12.65 -10.78 -27.18
N LYS A 125 -12.54 -9.51 -26.78
CA LYS A 125 -11.73 -8.52 -27.49
C LYS A 125 -10.23 -8.88 -27.49
N ILE A 126 -9.71 -9.43 -26.39
CA ILE A 126 -8.33 -9.92 -26.32
C ILE A 126 -8.15 -11.12 -27.28
N LYS A 127 -9.10 -12.04 -27.36
CA LYS A 127 -9.03 -13.17 -28.30
C LYS A 127 -9.04 -12.71 -29.77
N GLU A 128 -9.90 -11.75 -30.11
CA GLU A 128 -9.95 -11.17 -31.47
C GLU A 128 -8.60 -10.56 -31.83
N TYR A 129 -8.07 -9.72 -30.95
CA TYR A 129 -6.76 -9.11 -31.17
C TYR A 129 -5.63 -10.15 -31.21
N ALA A 130 -5.71 -11.23 -30.44
CA ALA A 130 -4.75 -12.33 -30.51
C ALA A 130 -4.79 -13.08 -31.84
N ALA A 131 -5.98 -13.26 -32.43
CA ALA A 131 -6.13 -13.87 -33.74
C ALA A 131 -5.57 -12.98 -34.87
N GLU A 132 -5.67 -11.66 -34.71
CA GLU A 132 -5.09 -10.66 -35.64
C GLU A 132 -3.57 -10.54 -35.53
N ASN A 133 -2.97 -10.93 -34.40
CA ASN A 133 -1.53 -10.81 -34.12
C ASN A 133 -0.92 -12.17 -33.74
N PRO A 134 -0.85 -13.13 -34.69
CA PRO A 134 -0.39 -14.50 -34.44
C PRO A 134 1.12 -14.62 -34.18
N ASP A 135 1.88 -13.56 -34.47
CA ASP A 135 3.32 -13.45 -34.20
C ASP A 135 3.63 -13.13 -32.73
N MET A 136 2.63 -12.68 -31.96
CA MET A 136 2.77 -12.43 -30.52
C MET A 136 2.51 -13.70 -29.69
N ILE A 137 3.20 -13.79 -28.55
CA ILE A 137 3.02 -14.87 -27.58
C ILE A 137 1.90 -14.48 -26.61
N TRP A 138 0.81 -15.24 -26.66
CA TRP A 138 -0.34 -15.04 -25.79
C TRP A 138 -0.43 -16.14 -24.72
N HIS A 139 -0.53 -15.74 -23.45
CA HIS A 139 -0.73 -16.67 -22.34
C HIS A 139 -2.13 -16.48 -21.75
N PHE A 140 -3.01 -17.45 -21.97
CA PHE A 140 -4.31 -17.52 -21.33
C PHE A 140 -4.26 -18.56 -20.20
N SER A 141 -4.59 -18.14 -18.98
CA SER A 141 -4.71 -19.04 -17.84
C SER A 141 -6.18 -19.20 -17.48
N PHE A 142 -6.65 -20.45 -17.47
CA PHE A 142 -7.98 -20.81 -17.02
C PHE A 142 -7.83 -21.48 -15.67
N ARG A 143 -8.44 -20.92 -14.62
CA ARG A 143 -8.56 -21.64 -13.36
C ARG A 143 -9.55 -22.77 -13.55
N ASN A 144 -9.05 -23.99 -13.60
CA ASN A 144 -9.87 -25.18 -13.38
C ASN A 144 -10.27 -25.18 -11.92
N TYR A 145 -11.49 -24.75 -11.61
CA TYR A 145 -12.11 -25.09 -10.33
C TYR A 145 -12.36 -26.61 -10.35
N LYS A 146 -11.53 -27.35 -9.62
CA LYS A 146 -11.90 -28.67 -9.12
C LYS A 146 -12.46 -28.52 -7.72
#